data_AF-A0A5D0CNY7-F1
#
_entry.id   AF-A0A5D0CNY7-F1
#
_cell.length_a   1.000
_cell.length_b   1.000
_cell.length_c   1.000
_cell.angle_alpha   90.00
_cell.angle_beta   90.00
_cell.angle_gamma   90.00
#
_symmetry.space_group_name_H-M   'P 1'
#
loop_
_entity.id
_entity.type
_entity.pdbx_description
1 polymer ?
#
loop_
_entity_poly.entity_id
_entity_poly.type
_entity_poly.pdbx_seq_one_letter_code
_entity_poly.pdbx_strand_id
1 'polypeptide(L)' 'MRTFSDLNEFNSTVIEWEGKTLKTTQDPNVTDEGDMYTAPAIDAAGNEYVLVWKVIDPEITDESSICDWDNPVGVTLVK' A
#
# COMPACT_ATOMS: atom_id res chain seq x y z
N MET A 1 -0.95 6.26 -20.26
CA MET A 1 -1.64 5.47 -19.21
C MET A 1 -0.60 4.56 -18.60
N ARG A 2 -0.29 4.73 -17.31
CA ARG A 2 0.61 3.81 -16.59
C ARG A 2 -0.19 2.54 -16.30
N THR A 3 0.27 1.40 -16.78
CA THR A 3 -0.42 0.11 -16.56
C THR A 3 0.10 -0.57 -15.30
N PHE A 4 -0.67 -1.53 -14.77
CA PHE A 4 -0.30 -2.36 -13.61
C PHE A 4 1.11 -3.00 -13.72
N SER A 5 1.63 -3.17 -14.93
CA SER A 5 2.99 -3.65 -15.18
C SER A 5 4.08 -2.60 -14.95
N ASP A 6 3.81 -1.30 -15.20
CA ASP A 6 4.79 -0.20 -15.06
C ASP A 6 5.04 0.20 -13.59
N LEU A 7 4.11 -0.12 -12.70
CA LEU A 7 4.19 0.27 -11.28
C LEU A 7 5.37 -0.40 -10.57
N ASN A 8 5.69 -1.64 -10.94
CA ASN A 8 6.78 -2.40 -10.33
C ASN A 8 8.18 -1.82 -10.61
N GLU A 9 8.32 -0.87 -11.54
CA GLU A 9 9.60 -0.20 -11.85
C GLU A 9 9.88 1.03 -10.97
N PHE A 10 8.91 1.52 -10.18
CA PHE A 10 9.00 2.84 -9.50
C PHE A 10 8.76 2.83 -7.98
N ASN A 11 9.14 1.77 -7.24
CA ASN A 11 8.89 1.60 -5.79
C ASN A 11 7.43 1.32 -5.42
N SER A 12 6.79 0.39 -6.13
CA SER A 12 5.44 -0.04 -5.75
C SER A 12 5.50 -1.28 -4.85
N THR A 13 4.82 -1.21 -3.71
CA THR A 13 4.57 -2.35 -2.82
C THR A 13 3.57 -3.28 -3.51
N VAL A 14 3.90 -4.56 -3.57
CA VAL A 14 3.04 -5.60 -4.12
C VAL A 14 2.49 -6.41 -2.96
N ILE A 15 1.17 -6.54 -2.88
CA ILE A 15 0.52 -7.35 -1.86
C ILE A 15 -0.45 -8.34 -2.49
N GLU A 16 -0.68 -9.47 -1.82
CA GLU A 16 -1.76 -10.39 -2.16
C GLU A 16 -2.94 -10.20 -1.20
N TRP A 17 -4.09 -9.79 -1.74
CA TRP A 17 -5.32 -9.61 -0.99
C TRP A 17 -6.45 -10.44 -1.60
N GLU A 18 -7.04 -11.35 -0.83
CA GLU A 18 -8.13 -12.22 -1.27
C GLU A 18 -7.85 -12.98 -2.58
N GLY A 19 -6.58 -13.38 -2.81
CA GLY A 19 -6.15 -14.04 -4.05
C GLY A 19 -6.01 -13.10 -5.26
N LYS A 20 -6.06 -11.79 -5.03
CA LYS A 20 -5.76 -10.75 -6.03
C LYS A 20 -4.42 -10.11 -5.71
N THR A 21 -3.59 -9.92 -6.73
CA THR A 21 -2.36 -9.13 -6.59
C THR A 21 -2.71 -7.66 -6.74
N LEU A 22 -2.50 -6.88 -5.68
CA LEU A 22 -2.61 -5.44 -5.68
C LEU A 22 -1.23 -4.82 -5.72
N LYS A 23 -1.07 -3.76 -6.50
CA LYS A 23 0.18 -3.00 -6.58
C LYS A 23 -0.09 -1.55 -6.26
N THR A 24 0.69 -0.95 -5.37
CA THR A 24 0.57 0.48 -5.12
C THR A 24 0.89 1.28 -6.38
N THR A 25 0.24 2.44 -6.56
CA THR A 25 0.52 3.34 -7.68
C THR A 25 1.55 4.41 -7.33
N GLN A 26 1.82 4.58 -6.05
CA GLN A 26 2.73 5.54 -5.45
C GLN A 26 3.23 5.02 -4.09
N ASP A 27 4.24 5.70 -3.54
CA ASP A 27 4.73 5.43 -2.20
C ASP A 27 3.63 5.65 -1.13
N PRO A 28 3.60 4.80 -0.09
CA PRO A 28 2.72 5.01 1.05
C PRO A 28 3.01 6.33 1.74
N ASN A 29 1.95 7.09 2.01
CA ASN A 29 2.04 8.36 2.66
C ASN A 29 1.46 8.26 4.07
N VAL A 30 2.14 8.85 5.04
CA VAL A 30 1.65 8.88 6.41
C VAL A 30 0.42 9.78 6.48
N THR A 31 -0.61 9.34 7.20
CA THR A 31 -1.79 10.15 7.50
C THR A 31 -1.42 11.32 8.41
N ASP A 32 -2.23 12.38 8.42
CA ASP A 32 -2.01 13.58 9.24
C ASP A 32 -1.85 13.26 10.75
N GLU A 33 -2.43 12.15 11.21
CA GLU A 33 -2.30 11.64 12.58
C GLU A 33 -0.91 11.06 12.90
N GLY A 34 -0.12 10.69 11.88
CA GLY A 34 1.21 10.08 12.07
C GLY A 34 1.20 8.59 12.40
N ASP A 35 0.04 8.00 12.68
CA ASP A 35 -0.10 6.62 13.16
C ASP A 35 -0.45 5.59 12.06
N MET A 36 -0.73 6.03 10.84
CA MET A 36 -1.13 5.15 9.74
C MET A 36 -0.47 5.57 8.43
N TYR A 37 -0.19 4.58 7.58
CA TYR A 37 0.24 4.78 6.21
C TYR A 37 -0.88 4.42 5.27
N THR A 38 -1.05 5.22 4.22
CA THR A 38 -2.03 4.96 3.17
C THR A 38 -1.39 5.04 1.80
N ALA A 39 -1.69 4.08 0.93
CA ALA A 39 -1.28 4.13 -0.46
C ALA A 39 -2.43 3.71 -1.38
N PRO A 40 -2.67 4.44 -2.46
CA PRO A 40 -3.53 3.95 -3.53
C PRO A 40 -2.81 2.79 -4.24
N ALA A 41 -3.61 1.80 -4.62
CA ALA A 41 -3.21 0.58 -5.29
C ALA A 41 -4.20 0.24 -6.41
N ILE A 42 -3.79 -0.65 -7.28
CA ILE A 42 -4.56 -1.08 -8.45
C ILE A 42 -4.34 -2.58 -8.64
N ASP A 43 -5.37 -3.29 -9.08
CA ASP A 43 -5.26 -4.70 -9.46
C ASP A 43 -5.09 -4.88 -10.97
N ALA A 44 -4.83 -6.12 -11.40
CA ALA A 44 -4.67 -6.47 -12.81
C ALA A 44 -5.93 -6.17 -13.67
N ALA A 45 -7.12 -6.16 -13.08
CA ALA A 45 -8.36 -5.79 -13.77
C ALA A 45 -8.58 -4.27 -13.86
N GLY A 46 -7.73 -3.47 -13.20
CA GLY A 46 -7.81 -2.01 -13.23
C GLY A 46 -8.75 -1.38 -12.20
N ASN A 47 -9.14 -2.13 -11.16
CA ASN A 47 -9.88 -1.58 -10.04
C ASN A 47 -8.90 -0.87 -9.09
N GLU A 48 -9.35 0.24 -8.51
CA GLU A 48 -8.55 1.09 -7.63
C GLU A 48 -8.85 0.74 -6.17
N TYR A 49 -7.80 0.51 -5.39
CA TYR A 49 -7.85 0.18 -3.97
C TYR A 49 -7.06 1.23 -3.19
N VAL A 50 -7.35 1.35 -1.91
CA VAL A 50 -6.52 2.10 -0.96
C VAL A 50 -6.12 1.14 0.14
N LEU A 51 -4.82 0.96 0.26
CA LEU A 51 -4.18 0.17 1.28
C LEU A 51 -3.92 1.07 2.48
N VAL A 52 -4.26 0.57 3.66
CA VAL A 52 -4.06 1.23 4.93
C VAL A 52 -3.20 0.29 5.76
N TRP A 53 -2.05 0.77 6.20
CA TRP A 53 -1.19 0.10 7.14
C TRP A 53 -1.19 0.88 8.45
N LYS A 54 -1.27 0.17 9.57
CA LYS A 54 -1.18 0.78 10.89
C LYS A 54 0.27 0.72 11.34
N VAL A 55 0.79 1.85 11.82
CA VAL A 55 2.10 1.89 12.47
C VAL A 55 2.00 1.04 13.73
N ILE A 56 2.82 0.00 13.80
CA ILE A 56 2.82 -0.94 14.92
C ILE A 56 3.68 -0.36 16.06
N ASP A 57 4.78 0.29 15.69
CA ASP A 57 5.75 0.84 16.64
C ASP A 57 6.32 2.18 16.15
N PRO A 58 5.77 3.32 16.62
CA PRO A 58 6.24 4.65 16.21
C PRO A 58 7.62 5.01 16.80
N GLU A 59 8.14 4.22 17.74
CA GLU A 59 9.47 4.40 18.34
C GLU A 59 10.61 3.80 17.49
N ILE A 60 10.29 3.00 16.47
CA ILE A 60 11.29 2.43 15.57
C ILE A 60 11.65 3.46 14.50
N THR A 61 12.90 3.88 14.45
CA THR A 61 13.40 4.83 13.42
C THR A 61 13.60 4.21 12.04
N ASP A 62 13.41 2.90 11.93
CA ASP A 62 13.57 2.14 10.69
C ASP A 62 12.21 1.96 10.02
N GLU A 63 11.96 2.73 8.96
CA GLU A 63 10.70 2.76 8.20
C GLU A 63 10.28 1.38 7.66
N SER A 64 11.24 0.44 7.49
CA SER A 64 10.96 -0.93 7.04
C SER A 64 10.40 -1.82 8.15
N SER A 65 10.61 -1.46 9.42
CA SER A 65 10.14 -2.20 10.60
C SER A 65 9.01 -1.49 11.36
N ILE A 66 8.71 -0.25 10.99
CA ILE A 66 7.63 0.57 11.58
C ILE A 66 6.23 0.02 11.25
N CYS A 67 6.12 -0.67 10.11
CA CYS A 67 4.86 -1.10 9.54
C CYS A 67 5.00 -2.48 8.88
N ASP A 68 3.95 -3.30 8.97
CA ASP A 68 3.87 -4.59 8.29
C ASP A 68 3.41 -4.38 6.85
N TRP A 69 4.32 -3.99 5.96
CA TRP A 69 4.02 -3.62 4.58
C TRP A 69 3.37 -4.77 3.77
N ASP A 70 3.67 -6.02 4.13
CA ASP A 70 3.04 -7.22 3.57
C ASP A 70 1.60 -7.42 4.05
N ASN A 71 1.25 -6.90 5.23
CA ASN A 71 -0.06 -7.07 5.86
C ASN A 71 -0.73 -5.71 6.14
N PRO A 72 -1.37 -5.08 5.14
CA PRO A 72 -2.21 -3.92 5.39
C PRO A 72 -3.34 -4.26 6.37
N VAL A 73 -3.59 -3.37 7.30
CA VAL A 73 -4.71 -3.49 8.26
C VAL A 73 -6.07 -3.28 7.59
N GLY A 74 -6.07 -2.64 6.42
CA GLY A 74 -7.28 -2.38 5.67
C GLY A 74 -7.01 -2.26 4.18
N VAL A 75 -7.84 -2.91 3.39
CA VAL A 75 -7.87 -2.76 1.93
C VAL A 75 -9.26 -2.27 1.57
N THR A 76 -9.35 -1.03 1.09
CA THR A 76 -10.62 -0.41 0.70
C THR A 76 -10.70 -0.32 -0.81
N LEU A 77 -11.71 -0.95 -1.42
CA LEU A 77 -12.01 -0.74 -2.83
C LEU A 77 -12.59 0.67 -3.01
N VAL A 78 -11.95 1.47 -3.85
CA VAL A 78 -12.42 2.83 -4.17
C VAL A 78 -13.34 2.82 -5.39
N LYS A 79 -13.13 1.88 -6.32
CA LYS A 79 -13.79 1.94 -7.62
C LYS A 79 -13.98 0.59 -8.29
#